data_AF-A0A1E4TS31-F1
#
_entry.id   AF-A0A1E4TS31-F1
#
_cell.length_a   1.000
_cell.length_b   1.000
_cell.length_c   1.000
_cell.angle_alpha   90.00
_cell.angle_beta   90.00
_cell.angle_gamma   90.00
#
_symmetry.space_group_name_H-M   'P 1'
#
loop_
_entity.id
_entity.type
_entity.pdbx_description
1 polymer ?
#
loop_
_entity_poly.entity_id
_entity_poly.type
_entity_poly.pdbx_seq_one_letter_code
_entity_poly.pdbx_strand_id
1 'polypeptide(L)'
;MSSRLSLRAIRPISMQLNRSIAPITPIGIRYLSTPVDPKTKANSIIDALPGNSALSKTGILATSTAAAVYAVSNGLFVFNDEAMLLITFTGFVAMCSRVLAPLYGEWASSTIKSIVDILNSSRSKHVEAVQSRIDQVTNLKDVVATTKTLFEISKETAQLEAEAFELKQKVALAAEAKSVLESWVRHENNLRQAEQQQLAATVIANVEKEVGNPKFQERVLLQAVDEIEKVFKQ
;
A
#
# COMPACT_ATOMS: atom_id res chain seq x y z
N MET A 1 38.82 27.97 -11.71
CA MET A 1 39.69 28.94 -11.03
C MET A 1 38.94 29.40 -9.79
N SER A 2 39.17 28.72 -8.66
CA SER A 2 40.05 29.18 -7.57
C SER A 2 39.32 30.20 -6.68
N SER A 3 38.60 29.72 -5.67
CA SER A 3 39.11 29.60 -4.29
C SER A 3 39.49 30.95 -3.69
N ARG A 4 38.69 31.42 -2.73
CA ARG A 4 39.21 32.16 -1.57
C ARG A 4 38.47 31.72 -0.30
N LEU A 5 39.23 30.99 0.51
CA LEU A 5 38.93 30.67 1.90
C LEU A 5 38.75 31.95 2.71
N SER A 6 37.75 31.95 3.59
CA SER A 6 37.68 32.85 4.73
C SER A 6 37.71 32.01 6.01
N LEU A 7 38.93 31.79 6.51
CA LEU A 7 39.20 31.36 7.88
C LEU A 7 39.27 32.62 8.76
N ARG A 8 38.56 32.63 9.89
CA ARG A 8 38.94 33.21 11.20
C ARG A 8 37.73 33.75 11.98
N ALA A 9 37.39 33.07 13.08
CA ALA A 9 37.00 33.71 14.33
C ALA A 9 37.00 32.66 15.45
N ILE A 10 38.10 32.61 16.20
CA ILE A 10 38.23 31.94 17.48
C ILE A 10 37.50 32.82 18.51
N ARG A 11 36.49 32.28 19.19
CA ARG A 11 35.89 32.91 20.37
C ARG A 11 36.33 32.18 21.65
N PRO A 12 36.56 32.93 22.74
CA PRO A 12 37.26 32.44 23.92
C PRO A 12 36.42 31.48 24.76
N ILE A 13 37.10 30.45 25.25
CA ILE A 13 36.67 29.52 26.29
C ILE A 13 36.36 30.33 27.56
N SER A 14 35.08 30.52 27.86
CA SER A 14 34.66 30.93 29.20
C SER A 14 34.61 29.67 30.07
N MET A 15 35.67 29.49 30.84
CA MET A 15 35.79 28.48 31.88
C MET A 15 34.87 28.88 33.04
N GLN A 16 33.56 28.62 32.92
CA GLN A 16 32.65 28.65 34.05
C GLN A 16 32.82 27.35 34.84
N LEU A 17 33.55 27.45 35.95
CA LEU A 17 33.57 26.48 37.03
C LEU A 17 32.14 26.32 37.59
N ASN A 18 31.36 25.42 37.01
CA ASN A 18 30.20 24.88 37.68
C ASN A 18 30.70 23.79 38.63
N ARG A 19 30.97 24.18 39.89
CA ARG A 19 31.11 23.22 41.00
C ARG A 19 29.75 22.54 41.18
N SER A 20 29.49 21.47 40.44
CA SER A 20 28.45 20.54 40.82
C SER A 20 28.92 19.81 42.07
N ILE A 21 28.25 20.10 43.17
CA ILE A 21 28.37 19.37 44.43
C ILE A 21 27.94 17.93 44.09
N ALA A 22 28.89 16.99 44.16
CA ALA A 22 28.57 15.58 44.09
C ALA A 22 27.56 15.27 45.21
N PRO A 23 26.41 14.63 44.92
CA PRO A 23 25.52 14.20 45.98
C PRO A 23 26.27 13.17 46.84
N ILE A 24 26.48 13.52 48.10
CA ILE A 24 26.90 12.59 49.15
C ILE A 24 25.89 11.45 49.13
N THR A 25 26.31 10.26 48.70
CA THR A 25 25.50 9.06 48.82
C THR A 25 25.42 8.70 50.32
N PRO A 26 24.23 8.71 50.95
CA PRO A 26 24.14 8.24 52.32
C PRO A 26 24.37 6.72 52.31
N ILE A 27 25.53 6.30 52.79
CA ILE A 27 25.75 4.93 53.27
C ILE A 27 24.85 4.75 54.49
N GLY A 28 23.73 4.09 54.24
CA GLY A 28 22.69 3.82 55.20
C GLY A 28 21.63 2.99 54.50
N ILE A 29 21.91 1.69 54.33
CA ILE A 29 20.91 0.71 53.92
C ILE A 29 19.94 0.57 55.08
N ARG A 30 19.01 1.53 55.21
CA ARG A 30 17.77 1.29 55.93
C ARG A 30 16.98 0.36 55.03
N TYR A 31 16.85 -0.90 55.44
CA TYR A 31 15.76 -1.73 54.95
C TYR A 31 14.50 -0.89 55.05
N LEU A 32 13.93 -0.55 53.91
CA LEU A 32 12.69 0.21 53.81
C LEU A 32 11.59 -0.70 54.38
N SER A 33 11.38 -0.67 55.70
CA SER A 33 10.16 -1.19 56.29
C SER A 33 9.07 -0.24 55.84
N THR A 34 8.35 -0.60 54.78
CA THR A 34 6.98 -0.12 54.67
C THR A 34 6.29 -0.48 55.98
N PRO A 35 5.50 0.41 56.61
CA PRO A 35 4.71 0.05 57.78
C PRO A 35 3.64 -0.94 57.31
N VAL A 36 4.01 -2.22 57.29
CA VAL A 36 3.10 -3.32 57.08
C VAL A 36 2.31 -3.49 58.36
N ASP A 37 0.99 -3.53 58.27
CA ASP A 37 0.13 -3.76 59.43
C ASP A 37 0.65 -4.98 60.22
N PRO A 38 0.88 -4.84 61.54
CA PRO A 38 1.49 -5.91 62.34
C PRO A 38 0.70 -7.23 62.24
N LYS A 39 -0.62 -7.13 61.98
CA LYS A 39 -1.51 -8.27 61.73
C LYS A 39 -1.13 -9.03 60.46
N THR A 40 -0.82 -8.37 59.36
CA THR A 40 -0.52 -9.04 58.09
C THR A 40 0.86 -9.70 58.11
N LYS A 41 1.82 -9.11 58.84
CA LYS A 41 3.12 -9.74 59.08
C LYS A 41 3.02 -10.95 60.00
N ALA A 42 2.23 -10.87 61.07
CA ALA A 42 1.97 -12.01 61.94
C ALA A 42 1.31 -13.17 61.16
N ASN A 43 0.33 -12.86 60.31
CA ASN A 43 -0.31 -13.86 59.44
C ASN A 43 0.69 -14.48 58.47
N SER A 44 1.61 -13.71 57.86
CA SER A 44 2.64 -14.28 56.97
C SER A 44 3.59 -15.26 57.66
N ILE A 45 3.85 -15.08 58.96
CA ILE A 45 4.68 -16.01 59.76
C ILE A 45 3.89 -17.28 60.07
N ILE A 46 2.59 -17.14 60.36
CA ILE A 46 1.68 -18.25 60.62
C ILE A 46 1.43 -19.06 59.33
N ASP A 47 1.33 -18.39 58.19
CA ASP A 47 1.06 -18.99 56.88
C ASP A 47 2.28 -19.70 56.30
N ALA A 48 3.50 -19.25 56.63
CA ALA A 48 4.74 -19.93 56.26
C ALA A 48 4.94 -21.29 56.94
N LEU A 49 4.17 -21.61 57.99
CA LEU A 49 4.26 -22.89 58.68
C LEU A 49 3.37 -23.96 58.03
N PRO A 50 3.87 -25.20 57.89
CA PRO A 50 3.10 -26.30 57.33
C PRO A 50 1.89 -26.63 58.23
N GLY A 51 0.71 -26.77 57.63
CA GLY A 51 -0.53 -27.13 58.33
C GLY A 51 -1.72 -26.32 57.85
N ASN A 52 -2.91 -26.95 57.83
CA ASN A 52 -4.14 -26.37 57.27
C ASN A 52 -5.08 -25.75 58.32
N SER A 53 -4.78 -25.86 59.61
CA SER A 53 -5.64 -25.38 60.71
C SER A 53 -4.91 -24.41 61.62
N ALA A 54 -5.57 -23.33 62.05
CA ALA A 54 -5.00 -22.32 62.96
C ALA A 54 -4.46 -22.95 64.27
N LEU A 55 -5.19 -23.92 64.84
CA LEU A 55 -4.76 -24.69 66.01
C LEU A 55 -3.44 -25.45 65.77
N SER A 56 -3.25 -26.01 64.57
CA SER A 56 -2.03 -26.75 64.22
C SER A 56 -0.86 -25.79 64.03
N LYS A 57 -1.09 -24.63 63.39
CA LYS A 57 -0.06 -23.59 63.21
C LYS A 57 0.39 -22.99 64.54
N THR A 58 -0.55 -22.64 65.42
CA THR A 58 -0.23 -22.18 66.78
C THR A 58 0.31 -23.30 67.66
N GLY A 59 -0.14 -24.54 67.45
CA GLY A 59 0.34 -25.73 68.12
C GLY A 59 1.82 -25.98 67.85
N ILE A 60 2.25 -25.92 66.58
CA ILE A 60 3.66 -26.08 66.19
C ILE A 60 4.53 -24.96 66.77
N LEU A 61 4.05 -23.71 66.75
CA LEU A 61 4.78 -22.60 67.38
C LEU A 61 4.89 -22.79 68.90
N ALA A 62 3.79 -23.13 69.56
CA ALA A 62 3.78 -23.32 71.01
C ALA A 62 4.66 -24.51 71.43
N THR A 63 4.58 -25.63 70.72
CA THR A 63 5.39 -26.82 71.02
C THR A 63 6.87 -26.62 70.70
N SER A 64 7.21 -25.97 69.59
CA SER A 64 8.62 -25.66 69.28
C SER A 64 9.23 -24.70 70.31
N THR A 65 8.48 -23.68 70.73
CA THR A 65 8.94 -22.75 71.78
C THR A 65 9.09 -23.47 73.12
N ALA A 66 8.12 -24.30 73.52
CA ALA A 66 8.18 -25.08 74.74
C ALA A 66 9.32 -26.11 74.72
N ALA A 67 9.55 -26.77 73.59
CA ALA A 67 10.64 -27.71 73.40
C ALA A 67 12.01 -27.02 73.50
N ALA A 68 12.15 -25.81 72.92
CA ALA A 68 13.36 -25.02 73.04
C ALA A 68 13.66 -24.63 74.50
N VAL A 69 12.65 -24.12 75.23
CA VAL A 69 12.79 -23.79 76.66
C VAL A 69 13.14 -25.03 77.48
N TYR A 70 12.48 -26.16 77.22
CA TYR A 70 12.75 -27.42 77.91
C TYR A 70 14.16 -27.96 77.62
N ALA A 71 14.64 -27.82 76.38
CA ALA A 71 15.98 -28.25 75.97
C ALA A 71 17.08 -27.44 76.66
N VAL A 72 16.89 -26.12 76.79
CA VAL A 72 17.81 -25.25 77.52
C VAL A 72 17.72 -25.50 79.02
N SER A 73 16.51 -25.65 79.57
CA SER A 73 16.28 -25.80 81.01
C SER A 73 16.86 -27.09 81.59
N ASN A 74 16.86 -28.19 80.83
CA ASN A 74 17.42 -29.47 81.28
C ASN A 74 18.88 -29.69 80.83
N GLY A 75 19.51 -28.68 80.20
CA GLY A 75 20.86 -28.81 79.67
C GLY A 75 21.01 -29.81 78.51
N LEU A 76 19.89 -30.23 77.88
CA LEU A 76 19.93 -31.05 76.65
C LEU A 76 20.56 -30.28 75.49
N PHE A 77 20.48 -28.95 75.51
CA PHE A 77 21.20 -28.07 74.60
C PHE A 77 22.32 -27.33 75.35
N VAL A 78 23.58 -27.67 75.05
CA VAL A 78 24.76 -27.02 75.62
C VAL A 78 25.30 -25.98 74.64
N PHE A 79 25.41 -24.73 75.09
CA PHE A 79 26.03 -23.65 74.31
C PHE A 79 27.54 -23.85 74.25
N ASN A 80 27.98 -24.62 73.25
CA ASN A 80 29.38 -24.74 72.86
C ASN A 80 29.71 -23.76 71.71
N ASP A 81 30.99 -23.63 71.37
CA ASP A 81 31.49 -22.77 70.29
C ASP A 81 30.81 -23.08 68.94
N GLU A 82 30.55 -24.36 68.65
CA GLU A 82 29.84 -24.80 67.45
C GLU A 82 28.38 -24.33 67.39
N ALA A 83 27.70 -24.15 68.53
CA ALA A 83 26.32 -23.65 68.57
C ALA A 83 26.24 -22.17 68.16
N MET A 84 27.24 -21.37 68.53
CA MET A 84 27.34 -19.97 68.12
C MET A 84 27.63 -19.84 66.62
N LEU A 85 28.47 -20.73 66.08
CA LEU A 85 28.71 -20.85 64.64
C LEU A 85 27.43 -21.25 63.88
N LEU A 86 26.66 -22.22 64.39
CA LEU A 86 25.40 -22.65 63.77
C LEU A 86 24.38 -21.50 63.71
N ILE A 87 24.19 -20.76 64.80
CA ILE A 87 23.21 -19.66 64.87
C ILE A 87 23.58 -18.56 63.86
N THR A 88 24.85 -18.16 63.81
CA THR A 88 25.32 -17.12 62.89
C THR A 88 25.27 -17.58 61.43
N PHE A 89 25.64 -18.82 61.13
CA PHE A 89 25.53 -19.40 59.79
C PHE A 89 24.07 -19.49 59.33
N THR A 90 23.17 -20.00 60.18
CA THR A 90 21.73 -20.06 59.88
C THR A 90 21.14 -18.66 59.66
N GLY A 91 21.56 -17.68 60.47
CA GLY A 91 21.18 -16.27 60.29
C GLY A 91 21.64 -15.71 58.95
N PHE A 92 22.89 -15.99 58.56
CA PHE A 92 23.45 -15.59 57.27
C PHE A 92 22.71 -16.26 56.10
N VAL A 93 22.47 -17.57 56.16
CA VAL A 93 21.70 -18.28 55.12
C VAL A 93 20.28 -17.75 55.01
N ALA A 94 19.61 -17.44 56.13
CA ALA A 94 18.27 -16.86 56.13
C ALA A 94 18.21 -15.43 55.56
N MET A 95 19.28 -14.66 55.70
CA MET A 95 19.42 -13.35 55.09
C MET A 95 19.70 -13.48 53.59
N CYS A 96 20.64 -14.35 53.21
CA CYS A 96 20.97 -14.66 51.82
C CYS A 96 19.77 -15.18 51.05
N SER A 97 18.98 -16.12 51.61
CA SER A 97 17.80 -16.66 50.93
C SER A 97 16.76 -15.59 50.61
N ARG A 98 16.55 -14.63 51.52
CA ARG A 98 15.63 -13.50 51.27
C ARG A 98 16.11 -12.54 50.20
N VAL A 99 17.41 -12.33 50.06
CA VAL A 99 17.97 -11.40 49.07
C VAL A 99 18.16 -12.07 47.70
N LEU A 100 18.67 -13.31 47.67
CA LEU A 100 18.99 -14.02 46.43
C LEU A 100 17.78 -14.64 45.74
N ALA A 101 16.76 -15.10 46.49
CA ALA A 101 15.57 -15.70 45.89
C ALA A 101 14.82 -14.78 44.92
N PRO A 102 14.48 -13.52 45.26
CA PRO A 102 13.81 -12.62 44.31
C PRO A 102 14.71 -12.28 43.11
N LEU A 103 16.01 -12.05 43.34
CA LEU A 103 16.96 -11.72 42.27
C LEU A 103 17.09 -12.86 41.24
N TYR A 104 17.18 -14.11 41.71
CA TYR A 104 17.22 -15.27 40.82
C TYR A 104 15.88 -15.46 40.09
N GLY A 105 14.75 -15.22 40.77
CA GLY A 105 13.42 -15.32 40.16
C GLY A 105 13.21 -14.33 39.01
N GLU A 106 13.64 -13.08 39.18
CA GLU A 106 13.58 -12.05 38.12
C GLU A 106 14.49 -12.41 36.94
N TRP A 107 15.72 -12.85 37.21
CA TRP A 107 16.66 -13.28 36.17
C TRP A 107 16.15 -14.49 35.39
N ALA A 108 15.62 -15.50 36.09
CA ALA A 108 15.04 -16.69 35.47
C ALA A 108 13.83 -16.34 34.61
N SER A 109 12.92 -15.49 35.12
CA SER A 109 11.73 -15.06 34.38
C SER A 109 12.10 -14.26 33.13
N SER A 110 13.10 -13.38 33.22
CA SER A 110 13.60 -12.61 32.07
C SER A 110 14.20 -13.52 30.98
N THR A 111 14.98 -14.52 31.39
CA THR A 111 15.61 -15.47 30.46
C THR A 111 14.56 -16.33 29.76
N ILE A 112 13.60 -16.88 30.53
CA ILE A 112 12.48 -17.65 29.99
C ILE A 112 11.69 -16.80 28.99
N LYS A 113 11.37 -15.55 29.35
CA LYS A 113 10.64 -14.64 28.46
C LYS A 113 11.40 -14.39 27.16
N SER A 114 12.70 -14.13 27.22
CA SER A 114 13.52 -13.93 26.01
C SER A 114 13.50 -15.16 25.09
N ILE A 115 13.56 -16.37 25.65
CA ILE A 115 13.50 -17.61 24.87
C ILE A 115 12.13 -17.77 24.21
N VAL A 116 11.06 -17.53 24.97
CA VAL A 116 9.68 -17.60 24.47
C VAL A 116 9.45 -16.57 23.34
N ASP A 117 9.94 -15.35 23.51
CA ASP A 117 9.82 -14.27 22.52
C ASP A 117 10.56 -14.63 21.22
N ILE A 118 11.77 -15.20 21.31
CA ILE A 118 12.51 -15.69 20.15
C ILE A 118 11.74 -16.81 19.44
N LEU A 119 11.18 -17.77 20.19
CA LEU A 119 10.46 -18.89 19.62
C LEU A 119 9.16 -18.45 18.93
N ASN A 120 8.42 -17.52 19.54
CA ASN A 120 7.22 -16.93 18.96
C ASN A 120 7.54 -16.09 17.71
N SER A 121 8.60 -15.27 17.77
CA SER A 121 9.08 -14.51 16.60
C SER A 121 9.50 -15.43 15.45
N SER A 122 10.21 -16.52 15.75
CA SER A 122 10.63 -17.50 14.75
C SER A 122 9.45 -18.20 14.09
N ARG A 123 8.39 -18.54 14.85
CA ARG A 123 7.16 -19.11 14.28
C ARG A 123 6.49 -18.12 13.34
N SER A 124 6.32 -16.87 13.76
CA SER A 124 5.74 -15.82 12.92
C SER A 124 6.54 -15.61 11.62
N LYS A 125 7.87 -15.48 11.72
CA LYS A 125 8.75 -15.31 10.57
C LYS A 125 8.71 -16.51 9.61
N HIS A 126 8.60 -17.73 10.13
CA HIS A 126 8.47 -18.92 9.29
C HIS A 126 7.15 -18.92 8.53
N VAL A 127 6.03 -18.58 9.18
CA VAL A 127 4.71 -18.47 8.52
C VAL A 127 4.74 -17.38 7.45
N GLU A 128 5.32 -16.22 7.75
CA GLU A 128 5.48 -15.11 6.80
C GLU A 128 6.35 -15.51 5.61
N ALA A 129 7.48 -16.18 5.84
CA ALA A 129 8.35 -16.67 4.78
C ALA A 129 7.64 -17.69 3.88
N VAL A 130 6.87 -18.62 4.47
CA VAL A 130 6.07 -19.59 3.71
C VAL A 130 4.99 -18.87 2.90
N GLN A 131 4.29 -17.90 3.49
CA GLN A 131 3.28 -17.12 2.78
C GLN A 131 3.89 -16.36 1.60
N SER A 132 5.03 -15.69 1.80
CA SER A 132 5.76 -15.00 0.73
C SER A 132 6.15 -15.94 -0.42
N ARG A 133 6.53 -17.19 -0.11
CA ARG A 133 6.81 -18.21 -1.13
C ARG A 133 5.56 -18.66 -1.86
N ILE A 134 4.43 -18.83 -1.15
CA ILE A 134 3.14 -19.15 -1.77
C ILE A 134 2.73 -18.04 -2.73
N ASP A 135 2.84 -16.79 -2.33
CA ASP A 135 2.49 -15.64 -3.18
C ASP A 135 3.39 -15.58 -4.43
N GLN A 136 4.71 -15.81 -4.27
CA GLN A 136 5.65 -15.88 -5.39
C GLN A 136 5.29 -17.01 -6.38
N VAL A 137 5.01 -18.21 -5.89
CA VAL A 137 4.63 -19.35 -6.74
C VAL A 137 3.26 -19.14 -7.39
N THR A 138 2.34 -18.46 -6.69
CA THR A 138 1.01 -18.14 -7.22
C THR A 138 1.10 -17.18 -8.40
N ASN A 139 1.93 -16.14 -8.30
CA ASN A 139 2.19 -15.23 -9.43
C ASN A 139 2.81 -15.95 -10.65
N LEU A 140 3.58 -17.02 -10.44
CA LEU A 140 4.15 -17.82 -11.54
C LEU A 140 3.12 -18.71 -12.23
N LYS A 141 2.01 -19.05 -11.57
CA LYS A 141 0.93 -19.86 -12.17
C LYS A 141 0.23 -19.13 -13.31
N ASP A 142 0.08 -17.81 -13.18
CA ASP A 142 -0.67 -17.00 -14.14
C ASP A 142 0.12 -16.71 -15.44
N VAL A 143 1.45 -16.86 -15.42
CA VAL A 143 2.32 -16.61 -16.58
C VAL A 143 1.98 -17.50 -17.77
N VAL A 144 1.56 -18.75 -17.53
CA VAL A 144 1.19 -19.67 -18.61
C VAL A 144 -0.09 -19.20 -19.32
N ALA A 145 -1.07 -18.72 -18.56
CA ALA A 145 -2.32 -18.20 -19.11
C ALA A 145 -2.06 -16.89 -19.88
N THR A 146 -1.34 -15.95 -19.29
CA THR A 146 -1.01 -14.67 -19.96
C THR A 146 -0.19 -14.86 -21.23
N THR A 147 0.73 -15.84 -21.24
CA THR A 147 1.53 -16.14 -22.44
C THR A 147 0.65 -16.71 -23.56
N LYS A 148 -0.30 -17.60 -23.24
CA LYS A 148 -1.26 -18.11 -24.24
C LYS A 148 -2.11 -16.98 -24.81
N THR A 149 -2.64 -16.11 -23.96
CA THR A 149 -3.40 -14.92 -24.39
C THR A 149 -2.55 -14.00 -25.28
N LEU A 150 -1.26 -13.83 -24.99
CA LEU A 150 -0.37 -13.03 -25.83
C LEU A 150 -0.18 -13.64 -27.23
N PHE A 151 -0.08 -14.97 -27.33
CA PHE A 151 -0.03 -15.68 -28.61
C PHE A 151 -1.36 -15.62 -29.37
N GLU A 152 -2.49 -15.72 -28.67
CA GLU A 152 -3.82 -15.56 -29.26
C GLU A 152 -3.99 -14.15 -29.83
N ILE A 153 -3.66 -13.11 -29.07
CA ILE A 153 -3.69 -11.72 -29.53
C ILE A 153 -2.78 -11.53 -30.75
N SER A 154 -1.57 -12.09 -30.73
CA SER A 154 -0.67 -12.01 -31.89
C SER A 154 -1.25 -12.68 -33.13
N LYS A 155 -1.96 -13.80 -32.98
CA LYS A 155 -2.60 -14.52 -34.09
C LYS A 155 -3.81 -13.76 -34.62
N GLU A 156 -4.66 -13.26 -33.74
CA GLU A 156 -5.83 -12.44 -34.08
C GLU A 156 -5.40 -11.15 -34.79
N THR A 157 -4.32 -10.50 -34.31
CA THR A 157 -3.76 -9.30 -34.95
C THR A 157 -3.33 -9.59 -36.39
N ALA A 158 -2.59 -10.68 -36.62
CA ALA A 158 -2.17 -11.06 -37.98
C ALA A 158 -3.36 -11.38 -38.91
N GLN A 159 -4.42 -12.00 -38.38
CA GLN A 159 -5.64 -12.28 -39.14
C GLN A 159 -6.39 -10.99 -39.50
N LEU A 160 -6.59 -10.09 -38.53
CA LEU A 160 -7.25 -8.80 -38.75
C LEU A 160 -6.46 -7.90 -39.71
N GLU A 161 -5.13 -7.92 -39.65
CA GLU A 161 -4.30 -7.20 -40.62
C GLU A 161 -4.52 -7.75 -42.04
N ALA A 162 -4.52 -9.06 -42.23
CA ALA A 162 -4.76 -9.68 -43.53
C ALA A 162 -6.14 -9.33 -44.09
N GLU A 163 -7.20 -9.45 -43.29
CA GLU A 163 -8.57 -9.07 -43.68
C GLU A 163 -8.67 -7.58 -44.03
N ALA A 164 -8.04 -6.72 -43.22
CA ALA A 164 -7.99 -5.29 -43.49
C ALA A 164 -7.25 -4.97 -44.79
N PHE A 165 -6.18 -5.70 -45.13
CA PHE A 165 -5.47 -5.56 -46.40
C PHE A 165 -6.35 -5.97 -47.59
N GLU A 166 -7.07 -7.10 -47.51
CA GLU A 166 -7.99 -7.52 -48.57
C GLU A 166 -9.12 -6.51 -48.79
N LEU A 167 -9.73 -6.03 -47.71
CA LEU A 167 -10.79 -5.02 -47.76
C LEU A 167 -10.28 -3.71 -48.38
N LYS A 168 -9.08 -3.27 -48.01
CA LYS A 168 -8.44 -2.09 -48.61
C LYS A 168 -8.21 -2.27 -50.10
N GLN A 169 -7.73 -3.43 -50.55
CA GLN A 169 -7.52 -3.71 -51.98
C GLN A 169 -8.86 -3.68 -52.76
N LYS A 170 -9.92 -4.28 -52.21
CA LYS A 170 -11.27 -4.26 -52.81
C LYS A 170 -11.82 -2.83 -52.94
N VAL A 171 -11.67 -2.02 -51.88
CA VAL A 171 -12.12 -0.62 -51.89
C VAL A 171 -11.30 0.23 -52.85
N ALA A 172 -9.98 0.04 -52.91
CA ALA A 172 -9.11 0.75 -53.85
C ALA A 172 -9.50 0.45 -55.30
N LEU A 173 -9.69 -0.82 -55.65
CA LEU A 173 -10.15 -1.24 -56.98
C LEU A 173 -11.52 -0.64 -57.33
N ALA A 174 -12.48 -0.68 -56.39
CA ALA A 174 -13.80 -0.10 -56.59
C ALA A 174 -13.74 1.43 -56.78
N ALA A 175 -12.84 2.12 -56.06
CA ALA A 175 -12.64 3.56 -56.19
C ALA A 175 -12.02 3.92 -57.55
N GLU A 176 -11.04 3.15 -58.03
CA GLU A 176 -10.46 3.35 -59.38
C GLU A 176 -11.51 3.14 -60.47
N ALA A 177 -12.28 2.04 -60.41
CA ALA A 177 -13.34 1.77 -61.37
C ALA A 177 -14.41 2.87 -61.37
N LYS A 178 -14.80 3.37 -60.18
CA LYS A 178 -15.72 4.49 -60.04
C LYS A 178 -15.14 5.77 -60.63
N SER A 179 -13.87 6.09 -60.38
CA SER A 179 -13.21 7.28 -60.93
C SER A 179 -13.18 7.24 -62.46
N VAL A 180 -12.93 6.07 -63.06
CA VAL A 180 -12.99 5.89 -64.51
C VAL A 180 -14.42 6.15 -64.99
N LEU A 181 -15.43 5.54 -64.39
CA LEU A 181 -16.83 5.74 -64.77
C LEU A 181 -17.28 7.21 -64.63
N GLU A 182 -16.92 7.87 -63.54
CA GLU A 182 -17.20 9.30 -63.33
C GLU A 182 -16.51 10.17 -64.39
N SER A 183 -15.30 9.82 -64.83
CA SER A 183 -14.62 10.53 -65.93
C SER A 183 -15.36 10.39 -67.25
N TRP A 184 -15.91 9.21 -67.55
CA TRP A 184 -16.73 8.96 -68.74
C TRP A 184 -18.05 9.73 -68.69
N VAL A 185 -18.77 9.67 -67.57
CA VAL A 185 -20.01 10.42 -67.38
C VAL A 185 -19.78 11.93 -67.49
N ARG A 186 -18.68 12.43 -66.92
CA ARG A 186 -18.29 13.85 -67.06
C ARG A 186 -17.98 14.19 -68.52
N HIS A 187 -17.28 13.34 -69.25
CA HIS A 187 -16.99 13.55 -70.66
C HIS A 187 -18.27 13.60 -71.51
N GLU A 188 -19.20 12.65 -71.28
CA GLU A 188 -20.49 12.61 -71.99
C GLU A 188 -21.35 13.85 -71.69
N ASN A 189 -21.43 14.27 -70.42
CA ASN A 189 -22.15 15.49 -70.05
C ASN A 189 -21.54 16.73 -70.72
N ASN A 190 -20.21 16.82 -70.80
CA ASN A 190 -19.54 17.93 -71.50
C ASN A 190 -19.84 17.92 -73.01
N LEU A 191 -19.86 16.74 -73.65
CA LEU A 191 -20.21 16.61 -75.07
C LEU A 191 -21.66 17.03 -75.31
N ARG A 192 -22.61 16.52 -74.53
CA ARG A 192 -24.03 16.90 -74.63
C ARG A 192 -24.23 18.40 -74.45
N GLN A 193 -23.54 19.02 -73.49
CA GLN A 193 -23.60 20.46 -73.29
C GLN A 193 -23.03 21.23 -74.49
N ALA A 194 -21.90 20.78 -75.06
CA ALA A 194 -21.30 21.40 -76.24
C ALA A 194 -22.21 21.27 -77.47
N GLU A 195 -22.81 20.12 -77.70
CA GLU A 195 -23.79 19.88 -78.77
C GLU A 195 -25.02 20.77 -78.59
N GLN A 196 -25.58 20.86 -77.38
CA GLN A 196 -26.70 21.75 -77.08
C GLN A 196 -26.35 23.23 -77.32
N GLN A 197 -25.14 23.66 -76.97
CA GLN A 197 -24.68 25.02 -77.25
C GLN A 197 -24.54 25.28 -78.76
N GLN A 198 -24.00 24.32 -79.52
CA GLN A 198 -23.89 24.43 -80.99
C GLN A 198 -25.26 24.44 -81.67
N LEU A 199 -26.17 23.56 -81.25
CA LEU A 199 -27.54 23.51 -81.75
C LEU A 199 -28.29 24.80 -81.40
N ALA A 200 -28.18 25.29 -80.16
CA ALA A 200 -28.77 26.56 -79.75
C ALA A 200 -28.22 27.75 -80.57
N ALA A 201 -26.89 27.84 -80.76
CA ALA A 201 -26.28 28.88 -81.57
C ALA A 201 -26.76 28.81 -83.04
N THR A 202 -26.88 27.61 -83.61
CA THR A 202 -27.37 27.39 -84.98
C THR A 202 -28.84 27.78 -85.11
N VAL A 203 -29.70 27.39 -84.15
CA VAL A 203 -31.12 27.75 -84.13
C VAL A 203 -31.29 29.26 -83.97
N ILE A 204 -30.56 29.90 -83.05
CA ILE A 204 -30.59 31.36 -82.87
C ILE A 204 -30.18 32.06 -84.17
N ALA A 205 -29.07 31.65 -84.79
CA ALA A 205 -28.62 32.25 -86.05
C ALA A 205 -29.62 32.04 -87.21
N ASN A 206 -30.30 30.89 -87.28
CA ASN A 206 -31.35 30.64 -88.27
C ASN A 206 -32.59 31.51 -88.02
N VAL A 207 -33.01 31.67 -86.76
CA VAL A 207 -34.12 32.55 -86.39
C VAL A 207 -33.79 34.01 -86.70
N GLU A 208 -32.58 34.49 -86.38
CA GLU A 208 -32.13 35.84 -86.72
C GLU A 208 -32.15 36.10 -88.25
N LYS A 209 -31.74 35.11 -89.06
CA LYS A 209 -31.82 35.20 -90.53
C LYS A 209 -33.25 35.25 -91.06
N GLU A 210 -34.16 34.44 -90.51
CA GLU A 210 -35.57 34.44 -90.90
C GLU A 210 -36.28 35.74 -90.48
N VAL A 211 -35.97 36.28 -89.29
CA VAL A 211 -36.49 37.58 -88.83
C VAL A 211 -36.01 38.75 -89.70
N GLY A 212 -34.80 38.65 -90.27
CA GLY A 212 -34.27 39.61 -91.24
C GLY A 212 -34.89 39.54 -92.65
N ASN A 213 -35.71 38.52 -92.95
CA ASN A 213 -36.29 38.33 -94.28
C ASN A 213 -37.52 39.24 -94.49
N PRO A 214 -37.56 40.11 -95.53
CA PRO A 214 -38.67 41.05 -95.75
C PRO A 214 -40.02 40.34 -95.95
N LYS A 215 -40.03 39.13 -96.52
CA LYS A 215 -41.28 38.34 -96.69
C LYS A 215 -41.85 37.84 -95.36
N PHE A 216 -40.99 37.55 -94.38
CA PHE A 216 -41.44 37.15 -93.04
C PHE A 216 -41.97 38.36 -92.27
N GLN A 217 -41.30 39.50 -92.35
CA GLN A 217 -41.76 40.76 -91.75
C GLN A 217 -43.12 41.19 -92.27
N GLU A 218 -43.36 41.12 -93.58
CA GLU A 218 -44.65 41.43 -94.18
C GLU A 218 -45.75 40.48 -93.69
N ARG A 219 -45.48 39.17 -93.58
CA ARG A 219 -46.42 38.18 -93.03
C ARG A 219 -46.74 38.43 -91.56
N VAL A 220 -45.73 38.76 -90.75
CA VAL A 220 -45.92 39.08 -89.33
C VAL A 220 -46.71 40.37 -89.16
N LEU A 221 -46.46 41.39 -89.98
CA LEU A 221 -47.24 42.63 -89.97
C LEU A 221 -48.70 42.38 -90.35
N LEU A 222 -48.96 41.57 -91.39
CA LEU A 222 -50.32 41.18 -91.76
C LEU A 222 -51.00 40.40 -90.63
N GLN A 223 -50.31 39.42 -90.02
CA GLN A 223 -50.85 38.66 -88.90
C GLN A 223 -51.11 39.55 -87.67
N ALA A 224 -50.22 40.48 -87.35
CA ALA A 224 -50.40 41.43 -86.26
C ALA A 224 -51.59 42.36 -86.51
N VAL A 225 -51.80 42.83 -87.75
CA VAL A 225 -53.00 43.58 -88.13
C VAL A 225 -54.25 42.71 -87.99
N ASP A 226 -54.21 41.46 -88.41
CA ASP A 226 -55.32 40.50 -88.30
C ASP A 226 -55.67 40.17 -86.84
N GLU A 227 -54.67 40.05 -85.96
CA GLU A 227 -54.85 39.87 -84.51
C GLU A 227 -55.41 41.12 -83.84
N ILE A 228 -54.93 42.31 -84.21
CA ILE A 228 -55.49 43.58 -83.75
C ILE A 228 -56.95 43.70 -84.21
N GLU A 229 -57.25 43.40 -85.48
CA GLU A 229 -58.62 43.39 -85.98
C GLU A 229 -59.54 42.41 -85.23
N LYS A 230 -59.04 41.24 -84.84
CA LYS A 230 -59.80 40.29 -84.00
C LYS A 230 -60.07 40.82 -82.60
N VAL A 231 -59.11 41.49 -81.98
CA VAL A 231 -59.28 42.13 -80.66
C VAL A 231 -60.27 43.31 -80.73
N PHE A 232 -60.31 44.05 -81.84
CA PHE A 232 -61.29 45.13 -82.06
C PHE A 232 -62.68 44.65 -82.53
N LYS A 233 -62.77 43.44 -83.09
CA LYS A 233 -64.05 42.78 -83.47
C LYS A 233 -64.67 42.00 -82.30
N GLN A 234 -64.00 41.97 -81.15
CA GLN A 234 -64.50 41.44 -79.87
C GLN A 234 -65.05 42.59 -79.02
#